data_AF-A0A9E0VP53-F1
#
_entry.id   AF-A0A9E0VP53-F1
#
_cell.length_a   1.000
_cell.length_b   1.000
_cell.length_c   1.000
_cell.angle_alpha   90.00
_cell.angle_beta   90.00
_cell.angle_gamma   90.00
#
_symmetry.space_group_name_H-M   'P 1'
#
loop_
_entity.id
_entity.type
_entity.pdbx_description
1 polymer ?
#
loop_
_entity_poly.entity_id
_entity_poly.type
_entity_poly.pdbx_seq_one_letter_code
_entity_poly.pdbx_strand_id
1 'polypeptide(L)'
;MKLSKHKIVFDPVLHKYTDELGRVYTSATQLLGEVTPEFNARYWLMYKALQAKGHKVRPDMPDNKFIIVDNNLCYIDDLYNSVKGILARTEIQKINAEWEYTKDVACARGNEKHNYLEECIKQSGQVKDFNIEGNALGFALKINTKQDLSGSPLKYSDPLVYDLLTEYIELGWTIYAEKRIYSPIHLVAGTIDLFLVRGNEFRIIDWKTNKDELHFTSGYYKKVNGIKSSEWIVTRDYLKQPLDNLMNCKGVIYTLQLSIYAYIAELWGLQCKGLQLCHFIPGNTPRLYSIQYDKKNVERLFNWKINKKVEDKPVKKLGIKI
;
A
#
# COMPACT_ATOMS: atom_id res chain seq x y z
N MET A 1 23.45 17.06 -2.85
CA MET A 1 22.60 17.93 -2.02
C MET A 1 22.75 17.46 -0.58
N LYS A 2 23.27 18.28 0.34
CA LYS A 2 23.36 17.88 1.76
C LYS A 2 21.93 17.78 2.30
N LEU A 3 21.56 16.62 2.85
CA LEU A 3 20.27 16.43 3.53
C LEU A 3 20.20 17.43 4.68
N SER A 4 19.37 18.46 4.56
CA SER A 4 19.11 19.35 5.69
C SER A 4 18.29 18.58 6.72
N LYS A 5 18.75 18.64 7.97
CA LYS A 5 18.11 18.08 9.15
C LYS A 5 16.64 18.50 9.17
N HIS A 6 15.72 17.59 8.89
CA HIS A 6 14.30 17.82 9.12
C HIS A 6 13.71 16.65 9.90
N LYS A 7 13.19 16.92 11.09
CA LYS A 7 12.39 15.97 11.85
C LYS A 7 11.02 15.90 11.19
N ILE A 8 10.67 14.71 10.71
CA ILE A 8 9.33 14.43 10.20
C ILE A 8 8.47 13.80 11.30
N VAL A 9 7.26 14.33 11.46
CA VAL A 9 6.25 13.87 12.40
C VAL A 9 5.07 13.30 11.61
N PHE A 10 4.54 12.18 12.10
CA PHE A 10 3.32 11.57 11.59
C PHE A 10 2.18 11.78 12.58
N ASP A 11 1.10 12.37 12.11
CA ASP A 11 -0.17 12.43 12.81
C ASP A 11 -1.02 11.21 12.40
N PRO A 12 -1.26 10.24 13.30
CA PRO A 12 -2.01 9.03 12.99
C PRO A 12 -3.51 9.30 12.77
N VAL A 13 -4.07 10.35 13.37
CA VAL A 13 -5.50 10.69 13.24
C VAL A 13 -5.76 11.36 11.90
N LEU A 14 -4.93 12.33 11.52
CA LEU A 14 -5.04 13.02 10.23
C LEU A 14 -4.39 12.23 9.08
N HIS A 15 -3.69 11.14 9.40
CA HIS A 15 -2.86 10.37 8.47
C HIS A 15 -1.92 11.28 7.66
N LYS A 16 -1.24 12.19 8.37
CA LYS A 16 -0.53 13.33 7.77
C LYS A 16 0.91 13.39 8.24
N TYR A 17 1.83 13.58 7.30
CA TYR A 17 3.23 13.81 7.59
C TYR A 17 3.55 15.31 7.47
N THR A 18 4.24 15.84 8.48
CA THR A 18 4.69 17.24 8.52
C THR A 18 6.12 17.33 9.00
N ASP A 19 6.87 18.30 8.48
CA ASP A 19 8.18 18.64 9.06
C ASP A 19 8.10 19.89 9.95
N GLU A 20 9.20 20.17 10.62
CA GLU A 20 9.38 21.34 11.49
C GLU A 20 9.19 22.70 10.79
N LEU A 21 9.21 22.75 9.45
CA LEU A 21 8.93 23.95 8.66
C LEU A 21 7.44 24.05 8.28
N GLY A 22 6.60 23.13 8.76
CA GLY A 22 5.18 23.07 8.44
C GLY A 22 4.88 22.54 7.03
N ARG A 23 5.88 22.00 6.31
CA ARG A 23 5.64 21.41 4.98
C ARG A 23 4.88 20.10 5.14
N VAL A 24 3.86 19.92 4.30
CA VAL A 24 3.03 18.73 4.29
C VAL A 24 3.53 17.74 3.23
N TYR A 25 3.64 16.48 3.62
CA TYR A 25 4.09 15.39 2.75
C TYR A 25 2.92 14.46 2.43
N THR A 26 2.81 14.06 1.17
CA THR A 26 1.89 12.99 0.74
C THR A 26 2.50 11.65 1.16
N SER A 27 1.73 10.77 1.80
CA SER A 27 2.25 9.43 2.11
C SER A 27 2.47 8.61 0.83
N ALA A 28 3.37 7.64 0.85
CA ALA A 28 3.58 6.74 -0.29
C ALA A 28 2.27 6.01 -0.68
N THR A 29 1.45 5.62 0.29
CA THR A 29 0.16 4.98 0.07
C THR A 29 -0.86 5.93 -0.57
N GLN A 30 -0.93 7.19 -0.11
CA GLN A 30 -1.79 8.21 -0.73
C GLN A 30 -1.37 8.50 -2.17
N LEU A 31 -0.05 8.63 -2.42
CA LEU A 31 0.47 8.87 -3.76
C LEU A 31 0.14 7.72 -4.73
N LEU A 32 0.27 6.47 -4.28
CA LEU A 32 -0.14 5.31 -5.06
C LEU A 32 -1.66 5.25 -5.27
N GLY A 33 -2.44 5.73 -4.31
CA GLY A 33 -3.89 5.89 -4.44
C GLY A 33 -4.28 6.81 -5.61
N GLU A 34 -3.54 7.90 -5.84
CA GLU A 34 -3.82 8.83 -6.95
C GLU A 34 -3.73 8.17 -8.33
N VAL A 35 -2.86 7.15 -8.46
CA VAL A 35 -2.62 6.42 -9.71
C VAL A 35 -3.33 5.06 -9.74
N THR A 36 -4.12 4.74 -8.73
CA THR A 36 -4.92 3.50 -8.70
C THR A 36 -6.34 3.79 -9.22
N PRO A 37 -6.92 2.94 -10.09
CA PRO A 37 -8.33 3.01 -10.44
C PRO A 37 -9.21 2.89 -9.19
N GLU A 38 -10.22 3.76 -9.10
CA GLU A 38 -11.17 3.69 -8.00
C GLU A 38 -12.12 2.50 -8.21
N PHE A 39 -12.42 1.80 -7.12
CA PHE A 39 -13.42 0.74 -7.16
C PHE A 39 -14.81 1.35 -7.33
N ASN A 40 -15.45 1.09 -8.47
CA ASN A 40 -16.80 1.56 -8.75
C ASN A 40 -17.84 0.74 -7.98
N ALA A 41 -18.00 1.04 -6.69
CA ALA A 41 -18.91 0.33 -5.79
C ALA A 41 -20.36 0.36 -6.31
N ARG A 42 -20.82 1.52 -6.79
CA ARG A 42 -22.17 1.70 -7.35
C ARG A 42 -22.45 0.71 -8.48
N TYR A 43 -21.54 0.60 -9.43
CA TYR A 43 -21.65 -0.35 -10.53
C TYR A 43 -21.71 -1.80 -10.04
N TRP A 44 -20.75 -2.22 -9.20
CA TRP A 44 -20.65 -3.60 -8.77
C TRP A 44 -21.77 -4.03 -7.83
N LEU A 45 -22.32 -3.10 -7.04
CA LEU A 45 -23.50 -3.35 -6.20
C LEU A 45 -24.74 -3.63 -7.06
N MET A 46 -25.02 -2.78 -8.07
CA MET A 46 -26.13 -3.03 -9.00
C MET A 46 -25.94 -4.36 -9.74
N TYR A 47 -24.74 -4.62 -10.26
CA TYR A 47 -24.40 -5.88 -10.91
C TYR A 47 -24.72 -7.10 -10.03
N LYS A 48 -24.28 -7.07 -8.77
CA LYS A 48 -24.47 -8.19 -7.84
C LYS A 48 -25.91 -8.35 -7.38
N ALA A 49 -26.62 -7.24 -7.16
CA ALA A 49 -28.02 -7.27 -6.81
C ALA A 49 -28.89 -7.86 -7.92
N LEU A 50 -28.66 -7.46 -9.18
CA LEU A 50 -29.36 -8.04 -10.34
C LEU A 50 -29.02 -9.53 -10.51
N GLN A 51 -27.76 -9.93 -10.30
CA GLN A 51 -27.36 -11.33 -10.29
C GLN A 51 -28.10 -12.15 -9.22
N ALA A 52 -28.20 -11.64 -7.99
CA ALA A 52 -28.95 -12.28 -6.89
C ALA A 52 -30.46 -12.37 -7.17
N LYS A 53 -31.01 -11.43 -7.94
CA LYS A 53 -32.40 -11.46 -8.43
C LYS A 53 -32.62 -12.38 -9.64
N GLY A 54 -31.58 -13.08 -10.11
CA GLY A 54 -31.67 -14.07 -11.18
C GLY A 54 -31.47 -13.53 -12.60
N HIS A 55 -31.11 -12.25 -12.76
CA HIS A 55 -30.81 -11.69 -14.07
C HIS A 55 -29.48 -12.20 -14.64
N LYS A 56 -29.43 -12.38 -15.95
CA LYS A 56 -28.16 -12.67 -16.66
C LYS A 56 -27.41 -11.37 -16.83
N VAL A 57 -26.39 -11.15 -16.01
CA VAL A 57 -25.56 -9.94 -16.04
C VAL A 57 -24.17 -10.21 -16.58
N ARG A 58 -23.62 -9.27 -17.36
CA ARG A 58 -22.21 -9.23 -17.77
C ARG A 58 -21.67 -7.81 -17.66
N PRO A 59 -20.41 -7.63 -17.25
CA PRO A 59 -19.84 -6.31 -17.13
C PRO A 59 -19.48 -5.73 -18.51
N ASP A 60 -19.65 -4.42 -18.69
CA ASP A 60 -18.99 -3.66 -19.75
C ASP A 60 -17.69 -3.07 -19.21
N MET A 61 -16.57 -3.46 -19.81
CA MET A 61 -15.22 -3.08 -19.38
C MET A 61 -14.62 -2.10 -20.40
N PRO A 62 -13.76 -1.15 -20.00
CA PRO A 62 -13.18 -0.97 -18.66
C PRO A 62 -13.89 0.06 -17.77
N ASP A 63 -14.75 0.91 -18.35
CA ASP A 63 -15.25 2.12 -17.68
C ASP A 63 -16.34 1.87 -16.62
N ASN A 64 -16.90 0.66 -16.56
CA ASN A 64 -17.97 0.30 -15.61
C ASN A 64 -19.17 1.27 -15.68
N LYS A 65 -19.52 1.72 -16.89
CA LYS A 65 -20.65 2.64 -17.16
C LYS A 65 -21.91 1.89 -17.58
N PHE A 66 -21.76 0.73 -18.20
CA PHE A 66 -22.88 -0.06 -18.73
C PHE A 66 -22.87 -1.47 -18.16
N ILE A 67 -24.05 -2.05 -17.93
CA ILE A 67 -24.21 -3.46 -17.58
C ILE A 67 -25.05 -4.11 -18.67
N ILE A 68 -24.59 -5.24 -19.20
CA ILE A 68 -25.44 -6.07 -20.07
C ILE A 68 -26.37 -6.87 -19.16
N VAL A 69 -27.67 -6.57 -19.18
CA VAL A 69 -28.70 -7.23 -18.38
C VAL A 69 -29.68 -7.93 -19.32
N ASP A 70 -29.76 -9.25 -19.22
CA ASP A 70 -30.63 -10.09 -20.07
C ASP A 70 -30.42 -9.81 -21.56
N ASN A 71 -29.15 -9.73 -21.98
CA ASN A 71 -28.69 -9.39 -23.34
C ASN A 71 -28.93 -7.94 -23.80
N ASN A 72 -29.40 -7.04 -22.94
CA ASN A 72 -29.55 -5.62 -23.26
C ASN A 72 -28.45 -4.80 -22.59
N LEU A 73 -27.83 -3.88 -23.34
CA LEU A 73 -26.88 -2.92 -22.79
C LEU A 73 -27.64 -1.82 -22.04
N CYS A 74 -27.35 -1.63 -20.76
CA CYS A 74 -28.04 -0.65 -19.93
C CYS A 74 -27.04 0.27 -19.23
N TYR A 75 -27.26 1.58 -19.34
CA TYR A 75 -26.47 2.57 -18.62
C TYR A 75 -26.77 2.53 -17.11
N ILE A 76 -25.73 2.71 -16.28
CA ILE A 76 -25.84 2.49 -14.83
C ILE A 76 -26.86 3.42 -14.17
N ASP A 77 -26.90 4.71 -14.53
CA ASP A 77 -27.83 5.65 -13.90
C ASP A 77 -29.28 5.35 -14.29
N ASP A 78 -29.51 4.96 -15.54
CA ASP A 78 -30.82 4.55 -16.02
C ASP A 78 -31.28 3.27 -15.30
N LEU A 79 -30.38 2.32 -15.06
CA LEU A 79 -30.69 1.12 -14.30
C LEU A 79 -31.18 1.44 -12.89
N TYR A 80 -30.52 2.36 -12.17
CA TYR A 80 -30.92 2.77 -10.83
C TYR A 80 -32.32 3.42 -10.78
N ASN A 81 -32.72 4.07 -11.86
CA ASN A 81 -34.03 4.70 -12.02
C ASN A 81 -35.10 3.78 -12.65
N SER A 82 -34.69 2.63 -13.19
CA SER A 82 -35.58 1.64 -13.79
C SER A 82 -36.36 0.82 -12.75
N VAL A 83 -37.44 0.17 -13.18
CA VAL A 83 -38.18 -0.81 -12.36
C VAL A 83 -37.27 -1.91 -11.82
N LYS A 84 -36.33 -2.43 -12.63
CA LYS A 84 -35.36 -3.45 -12.19
C LYS A 84 -34.48 -2.92 -11.05
N GLY A 85 -33.99 -1.69 -11.16
CA GLY A 85 -33.19 -1.06 -10.12
C GLY A 85 -33.98 -0.83 -8.84
N ILE A 86 -35.23 -0.37 -8.94
CA ILE A 86 -36.13 -0.18 -7.79
C ILE A 86 -36.34 -1.51 -7.04
N LEU A 87 -36.62 -2.60 -7.76
CA LEU A 87 -36.80 -3.94 -7.18
C LEU A 87 -35.50 -4.54 -6.59
N ALA A 88 -34.33 -4.06 -7.04
CA ALA A 88 -33.02 -4.48 -6.55
C ALA A 88 -32.53 -3.67 -5.32
N ARG A 89 -33.19 -2.56 -4.94
CA ARG A 89 -32.70 -1.64 -3.89
C ARG A 89 -32.39 -2.31 -2.55
N THR A 90 -33.29 -3.16 -2.06
CA THR A 90 -33.08 -3.88 -0.80
C THR A 90 -31.89 -4.82 -0.87
N GLU A 91 -31.65 -5.43 -2.03
CA GLU A 91 -30.52 -6.34 -2.24
C GLU A 91 -29.20 -5.55 -2.31
N ILE A 92 -29.20 -4.40 -2.98
CA ILE A 92 -28.06 -3.46 -3.01
C ILE A 92 -27.65 -3.07 -1.59
N GLN A 93 -28.61 -2.71 -0.73
CA GLN A 93 -28.34 -2.31 0.65
C GLN A 93 -27.72 -3.45 1.46
N LYS A 94 -28.26 -4.68 1.33
CA LYS A 94 -27.73 -5.86 2.01
C LYS A 94 -26.29 -6.18 1.59
N ILE A 95 -26.03 -6.19 0.28
CA ILE A 95 -24.70 -6.48 -0.26
C ILE A 95 -23.70 -5.39 0.18
N ASN A 96 -24.10 -4.12 0.16
CA ASN A 96 -23.23 -3.03 0.61
C ASN A 96 -22.86 -3.19 2.09
N ALA A 97 -23.83 -3.49 2.95
CA ALA A 97 -23.59 -3.73 4.38
C ALA A 97 -22.65 -4.93 4.62
N GLU A 98 -22.82 -6.02 3.85
CA GLU A 98 -21.92 -7.18 3.93
C GLU A 98 -20.49 -6.83 3.50
N TRP A 99 -20.33 -6.01 2.45
CA TRP A 99 -19.03 -5.57 1.96
C TRP A 99 -18.33 -4.63 2.96
N GLU A 100 -19.07 -3.69 3.54
CA GLU A 100 -18.57 -2.79 4.60
C GLU A 100 -18.13 -3.60 5.82
N TYR A 101 -18.98 -4.51 6.32
CA TYR A 101 -18.64 -5.40 7.43
C TYR A 101 -17.39 -6.23 7.14
N THR A 102 -17.30 -6.84 5.96
CA THR A 102 -16.14 -7.65 5.57
C THR A 102 -14.86 -6.83 5.50
N LYS A 103 -14.95 -5.60 4.96
CA LYS A 103 -13.84 -4.65 4.89
C LYS A 103 -13.36 -4.28 6.30
N ASP A 104 -14.28 -3.98 7.20
CA ASP A 104 -13.97 -3.55 8.57
C ASP A 104 -13.33 -4.68 9.38
N VAL A 105 -13.88 -5.90 9.30
CA VAL A 105 -13.28 -7.10 9.93
C VAL A 105 -11.88 -7.38 9.37
N ALA A 106 -11.70 -7.26 8.05
CA ALA A 106 -10.39 -7.47 7.43
C ALA A 106 -9.37 -6.40 7.86
N CYS A 107 -9.80 -5.14 7.98
CA CYS A 107 -8.97 -4.04 8.45
C CYS A 107 -8.59 -4.22 9.93
N ALA A 108 -9.56 -4.50 10.79
CA ALA A 108 -9.34 -4.73 12.22
C ALA A 108 -8.33 -5.86 12.48
N ARG A 109 -8.53 -7.02 11.85
CA ARG A 109 -7.60 -8.15 11.93
C ARG A 109 -6.21 -7.81 11.40
N GLY A 110 -6.15 -7.07 10.28
CA GLY A 110 -4.89 -6.65 9.69
C GLY A 110 -4.10 -5.74 10.63
N ASN A 111 -4.77 -4.77 11.25
CA ASN A 111 -4.19 -3.86 12.23
C ASN A 111 -3.76 -4.58 13.51
N GLU A 112 -4.56 -5.53 14.00
CA GLU A 112 -4.20 -6.32 15.18
C GLU A 112 -2.90 -7.10 14.96
N LYS A 113 -2.77 -7.81 13.83
CA LYS A 113 -1.55 -8.55 13.51
C LYS A 113 -0.36 -7.63 13.30
N HIS A 114 -0.53 -6.51 12.59
CA HIS A 114 0.55 -5.54 12.35
C HIS A 114 1.03 -4.90 13.66
N ASN A 115 0.11 -4.43 14.50
CA ASN A 115 0.41 -3.91 15.84
C ASN A 115 1.12 -4.96 16.71
N TYR A 116 0.68 -6.22 16.68
CA TYR A 116 1.34 -7.30 17.41
C TYR A 116 2.80 -7.47 16.98
N LEU A 117 3.08 -7.49 15.67
CA LEU A 117 4.44 -7.58 15.14
C LEU A 117 5.28 -6.37 15.57
N GLU A 118 4.74 -5.16 15.45
CA GLU A 118 5.40 -3.94 15.90
C GLU A 118 5.75 -4.00 17.39
N GLU A 119 4.80 -4.37 18.26
CA GLU A 119 5.01 -4.43 19.71
C GLU A 119 6.05 -5.48 20.08
N CYS A 120 6.03 -6.65 19.42
CA CYS A 120 7.05 -7.68 19.62
C CYS A 120 8.46 -7.20 19.28
N ILE A 121 8.58 -6.27 18.34
CA ILE A 121 9.84 -5.67 17.92
C ILE A 121 10.21 -4.52 18.85
N LYS A 122 9.26 -3.64 19.21
CA LYS A 122 9.43 -2.54 20.19
C LYS A 122 9.95 -3.02 21.53
N GLN A 123 9.43 -4.13 22.03
CA GLN A 123 9.89 -4.73 23.29
C GLN A 123 11.33 -5.25 23.23
N SER A 124 11.82 -5.54 22.03
CA SER A 124 13.18 -6.04 21.78
C SER A 124 14.20 -4.94 21.58
N GLY A 125 13.80 -3.69 21.28
CA GLY A 125 14.73 -2.65 20.89
C GLY A 125 14.91 -1.51 21.88
N GLN A 126 15.83 -0.61 21.57
CA GLN A 126 16.00 0.67 22.26
C GLN A 126 15.81 1.81 21.28
N VAL A 127 15.04 2.83 21.65
CA VAL A 127 14.91 4.06 20.83
C VAL A 127 16.26 4.79 20.84
N LYS A 128 16.84 4.99 19.65
CA LYS A 128 18.12 5.70 19.48
C LYS A 128 18.06 6.64 18.28
N ASP A 129 18.99 7.60 18.27
CA ASP A 129 19.23 8.44 17.11
C ASP A 129 19.66 7.58 15.92
N PHE A 130 19.00 7.81 14.78
CA PHE A 130 19.37 7.21 13.52
C PHE A 130 20.19 8.22 12.71
N ASN A 131 21.48 7.90 12.52
CA ASN A 131 22.44 8.76 11.83
C ASN A 131 23.00 8.05 10.59
N ILE A 132 23.08 8.77 9.47
CA ILE A 132 23.81 8.33 8.26
C ILE A 132 24.90 9.36 7.98
N GLU A 133 26.17 8.93 7.99
CA GLU A 133 27.34 9.79 7.74
C GLU A 133 27.33 11.09 8.59
N GLY A 134 26.91 10.97 9.86
CA GLY A 134 26.80 12.11 10.79
C GLY A 134 25.55 12.98 10.61
N ASN A 135 24.66 12.66 9.67
CA ASN A 135 23.36 13.31 9.53
C ASN A 135 22.29 12.59 10.37
N ALA A 136 21.76 13.28 11.38
CA ALA A 136 20.62 12.81 12.16
C ALA A 136 19.34 12.85 11.32
N LEU A 137 18.76 11.67 11.10
CA LEU A 137 17.55 11.46 10.28
C LEU A 137 16.37 11.00 11.14
N GLY A 138 16.39 11.41 12.42
CA GLY A 138 15.36 11.17 13.42
C GLY A 138 15.70 10.03 14.38
N PHE A 139 14.70 9.55 15.10
CA PHE A 139 14.81 8.41 16.00
C PHE A 139 14.27 7.16 15.33
N ALA A 140 14.81 6.01 15.72
CA ALA A 140 14.17 4.74 15.43
C ALA A 140 14.44 3.74 16.55
N LEU A 141 13.57 2.76 16.67
CA LEU A 141 13.81 1.63 17.55
C LEU A 141 14.89 0.75 16.92
N LYS A 142 16.06 0.66 17.58
CA LYS A 142 17.23 -0.07 17.11
C LYS A 142 17.29 -1.46 17.76
N ILE A 143 17.50 -2.48 16.93
CA ILE A 143 17.81 -3.87 17.31
C ILE A 143 19.08 -4.25 16.56
N ASN A 144 20.14 -4.64 17.28
CA ASN A 144 21.42 -4.97 16.65
C ASN A 144 22.16 -6.15 17.30
N THR A 145 21.57 -6.80 18.29
CA THR A 145 22.11 -8.03 18.88
C THR A 145 21.04 -9.11 18.96
N LYS A 146 21.45 -10.38 19.01
CA LYS A 146 20.53 -11.49 19.27
C LYS A 146 19.85 -11.37 20.63
N GLN A 147 20.54 -10.79 21.61
CA GLN A 147 20.00 -10.63 22.96
C GLN A 147 18.80 -9.70 22.96
N ASP A 148 18.86 -8.62 22.17
CA ASP A 148 17.74 -7.69 21.94
C ASP A 148 16.49 -8.46 21.48
N LEU A 149 16.65 -9.36 20.49
CA LEU A 149 15.54 -10.14 19.94
C LEU A 149 15.14 -11.34 20.80
N SER A 150 16.02 -11.85 21.68
CA SER A 150 15.85 -13.13 22.38
C SER A 150 14.58 -13.26 23.22
N GLY A 151 14.09 -12.14 23.77
CA GLY A 151 12.85 -12.07 24.55
C GLY A 151 11.58 -11.87 23.71
N SER A 152 11.71 -11.71 22.39
CA SER A 152 10.58 -11.43 21.52
C SER A 152 9.62 -12.62 21.45
N PRO A 153 8.30 -12.40 21.61
CA PRO A 153 7.30 -13.44 21.41
C PRO A 153 7.31 -14.06 20.00
N LEU A 154 7.89 -13.36 19.01
CA LEU A 154 8.04 -13.84 17.63
C LEU A 154 8.68 -15.22 17.55
N LYS A 155 9.60 -15.56 18.47
CA LYS A 155 10.24 -16.88 18.52
C LYS A 155 9.23 -18.03 18.55
N TYR A 156 8.06 -17.80 19.15
CA TYR A 156 7.01 -18.81 19.29
C TYR A 156 5.84 -18.55 18.35
N SER A 157 5.43 -17.30 18.17
CA SER A 157 4.25 -16.95 17.37
C SER A 157 4.52 -16.94 15.87
N ASP A 158 5.71 -16.51 15.45
CA ASP A 158 6.12 -16.41 14.05
C ASP A 158 7.61 -16.80 13.88
N PRO A 159 8.00 -18.07 14.12
CA PRO A 159 9.40 -18.50 14.16
C PRO A 159 10.18 -18.16 12.89
N LEU A 160 9.54 -18.28 11.72
CA LEU A 160 10.14 -17.91 10.43
C LEU A 160 10.55 -16.42 10.37
N VAL A 161 9.78 -15.54 11.00
CA VAL A 161 10.12 -14.10 11.09
C VAL A 161 11.26 -13.92 12.08
N TYR A 162 11.20 -14.56 13.24
CA TYR A 162 12.26 -14.50 14.25
C TYR A 162 13.61 -14.95 13.69
N ASP A 163 13.63 -16.08 12.97
CA ASP A 163 14.84 -16.65 12.37
C ASP A 163 15.41 -15.73 11.28
N LEU A 164 14.55 -15.18 10.41
CA LEU A 164 14.95 -14.21 9.39
C LEU A 164 15.62 -12.97 10.00
N LEU A 165 15.04 -12.40 11.06
CA LEU A 165 15.62 -11.23 11.74
C LEU A 165 16.93 -11.59 12.44
N THR A 166 17.01 -12.77 13.05
CA THR A 166 18.23 -13.28 13.69
C THR A 166 19.37 -13.44 12.67
N GLU A 167 19.10 -14.04 11.51
CA GLU A 167 20.06 -14.21 10.43
C GLU A 167 20.60 -12.85 9.95
N TYR A 168 19.72 -11.86 9.75
CA TYR A 168 20.17 -10.52 9.36
C TYR A 168 21.06 -9.87 10.43
N ILE A 169 20.72 -10.00 11.71
CA ILE A 169 21.57 -9.51 12.81
C ILE A 169 22.94 -10.19 12.79
N GLU A 170 22.99 -11.51 12.59
CA GLU A 170 24.24 -12.27 12.47
C GLU A 170 25.12 -11.81 11.31
N LEU A 171 24.49 -11.46 10.18
CA LEU A 171 25.15 -10.88 8.99
C LEU A 171 25.57 -9.41 9.18
N GLY A 172 25.43 -8.86 10.38
CA GLY A 172 25.85 -7.52 10.76
C GLY A 172 24.87 -6.41 10.41
N TRP A 173 23.61 -6.74 10.09
CA TRP A 173 22.57 -5.73 9.86
C TRP A 173 22.03 -5.20 11.18
N THR A 174 21.86 -3.89 11.25
CA THR A 174 21.07 -3.25 12.31
C THR A 174 19.64 -3.05 11.81
N ILE A 175 18.65 -3.51 12.57
CA ILE A 175 17.24 -3.33 12.28
C ILE A 175 16.75 -2.04 12.96
N TYR A 176 16.05 -1.22 12.18
CA TYR A 176 15.34 -0.03 12.64
C TYR A 176 13.85 -0.20 12.35
N ALA A 177 13.04 -0.33 13.40
CA ALA A 177 11.59 -0.52 13.25
C ALA A 177 10.85 0.83 13.15
N GLU A 178 9.72 0.84 12.45
CA GLU A 178 8.85 2.01 12.26
C GLU A 178 9.63 3.24 11.75
N LYS A 179 10.59 3.01 10.85
CA LYS A 179 11.47 4.07 10.37
C LYS A 179 10.72 4.97 9.41
N ARG A 180 10.46 6.21 9.87
CA ARG A 180 9.97 7.27 8.98
C ARG A 180 11.03 7.65 7.95
N ILE A 181 10.60 7.75 6.70
CA ILE A 181 11.40 8.11 5.53
C ILE A 181 10.72 9.23 4.74
N TYR A 182 11.49 10.15 4.16
CA TYR A 182 10.92 11.30 3.46
C TYR A 182 11.87 11.93 2.44
N SER A 183 11.27 12.53 1.41
CA SER A 183 11.97 13.35 0.42
C SER A 183 11.42 14.78 0.45
N PRO A 184 12.20 15.78 0.91
CA PRO A 184 11.75 17.18 0.96
C PRO A 184 11.59 17.80 -0.43
N ILE A 185 12.24 17.23 -1.44
CA ILE A 185 12.12 17.66 -2.85
C ILE A 185 10.77 17.25 -3.42
N HIS A 186 10.38 15.98 -3.20
CA HIS A 186 9.15 15.41 -3.76
C HIS A 186 7.92 15.67 -2.86
N LEU A 187 8.15 16.08 -1.61
CA LEU A 187 7.13 16.16 -0.56
C LEU A 187 6.37 14.82 -0.42
N VAL A 188 7.14 13.73 -0.40
CA VAL A 188 6.65 12.36 -0.20
C VAL A 188 7.29 11.79 1.05
N ALA A 189 6.51 11.10 1.86
CA ALA A 189 6.96 10.45 3.08
C ALA A 189 6.30 9.07 3.27
N GLY A 190 6.81 8.31 4.22
CA GLY A 190 6.20 7.06 4.66
C GLY A 190 6.86 6.51 5.90
N THR A 191 6.34 5.39 6.37
CA THR A 191 6.91 4.62 7.46
C THR A 191 7.26 3.24 6.92
N ILE A 192 8.50 2.81 7.19
CA ILE A 192 9.00 1.49 6.86
C ILE A 192 8.87 0.62 8.12
N ASP A 193 8.22 -0.53 7.99
CA ASP A 193 8.07 -1.47 9.11
C ASP A 193 9.44 -1.90 9.66
N LEU A 194 10.31 -2.42 8.79
CA LEU A 194 11.71 -2.72 9.14
C LEU A 194 12.71 -2.20 8.11
N PHE A 195 13.56 -1.30 8.57
CA PHE A 195 14.67 -0.74 7.82
C PHE A 195 15.99 -1.30 8.31
N LEU A 196 16.63 -2.17 7.53
CA LEU A 196 17.88 -2.81 7.89
C LEU A 196 19.04 -2.03 7.27
N VAL A 197 20.05 -1.68 8.06
CA VAL A 197 21.20 -0.89 7.59
C VAL A 197 22.51 -1.54 8.03
N ARG A 198 23.49 -1.55 7.13
CA ARG A 198 24.86 -2.01 7.37
C ARG A 198 25.84 -1.16 6.56
N GLY A 199 26.60 -0.31 7.23
CA GLY A 199 27.43 0.68 6.53
C GLY A 199 26.57 1.65 5.71
N ASN A 200 26.85 1.77 4.41
CA ASN A 200 26.04 2.52 3.47
C ASN A 200 24.99 1.65 2.74
N GLU A 201 24.85 0.38 3.11
CA GLU A 201 23.89 -0.53 2.49
C GLU A 201 22.57 -0.57 3.29
N PHE A 202 21.45 -0.79 2.59
CA PHE A 202 20.17 -1.00 3.25
C PHE A 202 19.34 -2.14 2.64
N ARG A 203 18.43 -2.68 3.46
CA ARG A 203 17.34 -3.57 3.05
C ARG A 203 16.02 -3.11 3.68
N ILE A 204 14.91 -3.44 3.04
CA ILE A 204 13.57 -3.16 3.55
C ILE A 204 12.79 -4.45 3.69
N ILE A 205 12.15 -4.65 4.84
CA ILE A 205 11.15 -5.70 5.06
C ILE A 205 9.85 -5.01 5.48
N ASP A 206 8.73 -5.43 4.89
CA ASP A 206 7.41 -4.86 5.13
C ASP A 206 6.37 -5.96 5.31
N TRP A 207 5.50 -5.78 6.29
CA TRP A 207 4.48 -6.74 6.71
C TRP A 207 3.20 -6.55 5.90
N LYS A 208 2.64 -7.64 5.35
CA LYS A 208 1.33 -7.64 4.69
C LYS A 208 0.43 -8.71 5.27
N THR A 209 -0.84 -8.38 5.53
CA THR A 209 -1.80 -9.25 6.26
C THR A 209 -3.04 -9.59 5.42
N ASN A 210 -2.86 -9.85 4.12
CA ASN A 210 -3.99 -10.12 3.24
C ASN A 210 -4.65 -11.48 3.56
N LYS A 211 -5.96 -11.58 3.27
CA LYS A 211 -6.73 -12.83 3.45
C LYS A 211 -6.32 -13.92 2.45
N ASP A 212 -5.83 -13.52 1.28
CA ASP A 212 -5.58 -14.37 0.13
C ASP A 212 -4.14 -14.22 -0.34
N GLU A 213 -3.70 -15.13 -1.21
CA GLU A 213 -2.36 -15.09 -1.80
C GLU A 213 -2.09 -13.77 -2.53
N LEU A 214 -0.80 -13.41 -2.58
CA LEU A 214 -0.37 -12.20 -3.25
C LEU A 214 -0.18 -12.48 -4.74
N HIS A 215 -0.95 -11.81 -5.57
CA HIS A 215 -0.84 -11.90 -7.03
C HIS A 215 -0.11 -10.67 -7.59
N PHE A 216 0.76 -10.93 -8.57
CA PHE A 216 1.51 -9.92 -9.33
C PHE A 216 0.90 -9.65 -10.72
N THR A 217 -0.28 -10.22 -10.97
CA THR A 217 -1.13 -9.91 -12.11
C THR A 217 -2.47 -9.38 -11.62
N SER A 218 -3.13 -8.51 -12.38
CA SER A 218 -4.52 -8.14 -12.09
C SER A 218 -5.43 -9.35 -12.32
N GLY A 219 -6.49 -9.45 -11.54
CA GLY A 219 -7.40 -10.59 -11.65
C GLY A 219 -8.32 -10.76 -10.46
N TYR A 220 -9.02 -11.89 -10.46
CA TYR A 220 -9.90 -12.31 -9.37
C TYR A 220 -9.96 -13.83 -9.26
N TYR A 221 -10.28 -14.32 -8.06
CA TYR A 221 -10.60 -15.74 -7.88
C TYR A 221 -11.97 -16.06 -8.49
N LYS A 222 -12.01 -17.04 -9.39
CA LYS A 222 -13.26 -17.56 -9.95
C LYS A 222 -14.16 -18.07 -8.84
N LYS A 223 -15.46 -17.78 -8.95
CA LYS A 223 -16.49 -18.34 -8.08
C LYS A 223 -17.26 -19.44 -8.80
N VAL A 224 -17.43 -20.58 -8.15
CA VAL A 224 -18.27 -21.69 -8.61
C VAL A 224 -19.43 -21.81 -7.63
N ASN A 225 -20.67 -21.69 -8.10
CA ASN A 225 -21.88 -21.68 -7.27
C ASN A 225 -21.81 -20.68 -6.09
N GLY A 226 -21.25 -19.49 -6.33
CA GLY A 226 -21.08 -18.44 -5.32
C GLY A 226 -19.90 -18.62 -4.36
N ILE A 227 -19.26 -19.80 -4.37
CA ILE A 227 -18.11 -20.12 -3.52
C ILE A 227 -16.82 -19.80 -4.26
N LYS A 228 -15.88 -19.12 -3.57
CA LYS A 228 -14.55 -18.81 -4.10
C LYS A 228 -13.76 -20.10 -4.34
N SER A 229 -13.26 -20.28 -5.55
CA SER A 229 -12.34 -21.37 -5.90
C SER A 229 -10.87 -20.94 -5.74
N SER A 230 -9.94 -21.87 -5.97
CA SER A 230 -8.49 -21.60 -6.05
C SER A 230 -8.04 -21.07 -7.42
N GLU A 231 -8.91 -21.06 -8.43
CA GLU A 231 -8.57 -20.63 -9.81
C GLU A 231 -8.48 -19.10 -9.89
N TRP A 232 -7.30 -18.58 -10.21
CA TRP A 232 -7.07 -17.15 -10.46
C TRP A 232 -7.32 -16.82 -11.94
N ILE A 233 -8.24 -15.89 -12.19
CA ILE A 233 -8.55 -15.39 -13.54
C ILE A 233 -7.82 -14.07 -13.74
N VAL A 234 -6.84 -14.06 -14.62
CA VAL A 234 -6.08 -12.86 -14.98
C VAL A 234 -6.95 -11.91 -15.81
N THR A 235 -6.93 -10.63 -15.45
CA THR A 235 -7.59 -9.55 -16.20
C THR A 235 -6.55 -8.65 -16.86
N ARG A 236 -7.00 -7.60 -17.56
CA ARG A 236 -6.15 -6.57 -18.17
C ARG A 236 -6.44 -5.22 -17.52
N ASP A 237 -6.44 -5.18 -16.19
CA ASP A 237 -6.66 -3.95 -15.43
C ASP A 237 -5.30 -3.34 -15.13
N TYR A 238 -5.15 -2.05 -15.42
CA TYR A 238 -3.89 -1.31 -15.27
C TYR A 238 -4.05 -0.14 -14.31
N LEU A 239 -2.93 0.35 -13.78
CA LEU A 239 -2.90 1.60 -13.06
C LEU A 239 -3.27 2.78 -13.99
N LYS A 240 -3.52 3.95 -13.42
CA LYS A 240 -3.67 5.19 -14.18
C LYS A 240 -2.29 5.72 -14.56
N GLN A 241 -2.27 6.67 -15.50
CA GLN A 241 -1.09 7.47 -15.80
C GLN A 241 -0.48 8.05 -14.50
N PRO A 242 0.87 8.04 -14.36
CA PRO A 242 1.89 7.73 -15.37
C PRO A 242 2.31 6.25 -15.42
N LEU A 243 1.60 5.36 -14.72
CA LEU A 243 1.99 3.96 -14.51
C LEU A 243 1.03 2.97 -15.20
N ASP A 244 0.33 3.40 -16.24
CA ASP A 244 -0.69 2.63 -16.96
C ASP A 244 -0.17 1.43 -17.76
N ASN A 245 1.15 1.23 -17.77
CA ASN A 245 1.79 0.02 -18.25
C ASN A 245 1.91 -1.08 -17.16
N LEU A 246 1.52 -0.81 -15.92
CA LEU A 246 1.60 -1.75 -14.79
C LEU A 246 0.20 -2.25 -14.42
N MET A 247 0.09 -3.56 -14.16
CA MET A 247 -1.19 -4.17 -13.78
C MET A 247 -1.67 -3.65 -12.41
N ASN A 248 -2.96 -3.37 -12.31
CA ASN A 248 -3.59 -2.98 -11.06
C ASN A 248 -3.82 -4.22 -10.17
N CYS A 249 -2.82 -4.55 -9.36
CA CYS A 249 -2.90 -5.62 -8.38
C CYS A 249 -2.07 -5.31 -7.13
N LYS A 250 -2.37 -6.03 -6.03
CA LYS A 250 -1.70 -5.82 -4.74
C LYS A 250 -0.19 -6.02 -4.82
N GLY A 251 0.28 -7.05 -5.54
CA GLY A 251 1.71 -7.32 -5.68
C GLY A 251 2.48 -6.17 -6.33
N VAL A 252 1.91 -5.57 -7.38
CA VAL A 252 2.48 -4.39 -8.04
C VAL A 252 2.42 -3.16 -7.12
N ILE A 253 1.29 -2.90 -6.46
CA ILE A 253 1.15 -1.76 -5.55
C ILE A 253 2.15 -1.85 -4.39
N TYR A 254 2.33 -3.02 -3.79
CA TYR A 254 3.31 -3.23 -2.73
C TYR A 254 4.75 -3.14 -3.23
N THR A 255 5.02 -3.60 -4.46
CA THR A 255 6.32 -3.41 -5.12
C THR A 255 6.66 -1.94 -5.29
N LEU A 256 5.71 -1.13 -5.76
CA LEU A 256 5.88 0.31 -5.91
C LEU A 256 6.05 1.00 -4.55
N GLN A 257 5.32 0.56 -3.52
CA GLN A 257 5.48 1.10 -2.16
C GLN A 257 6.92 0.92 -1.65
N LEU A 258 7.46 -0.31 -1.70
CA LEU A 258 8.85 -0.56 -1.29
C LEU A 258 9.85 0.17 -2.17
N SER A 259 9.57 0.28 -3.47
CA SER A 259 10.44 1.01 -4.40
C SER A 259 10.47 2.51 -4.10
N ILE A 260 9.34 3.11 -3.69
CA ILE A 260 9.30 4.50 -3.22
C ILE A 260 10.20 4.69 -2.00
N TYR A 261 10.08 3.81 -1.00
CA TYR A 261 10.92 3.87 0.20
C TYR A 261 12.41 3.69 -0.15
N ALA A 262 12.73 2.73 -1.01
CA ALA A 262 14.08 2.48 -1.48
C ALA A 262 14.66 3.69 -2.21
N TYR A 263 13.91 4.32 -3.11
CA TYR A 263 14.33 5.51 -3.82
C TYR A 263 14.66 6.67 -2.87
N ILE A 264 13.81 6.89 -1.87
CA ILE A 264 14.08 7.93 -0.88
C ILE A 264 15.32 7.60 -0.04
N ALA A 265 15.54 6.33 0.31
CA ALA A 265 16.74 5.90 1.04
C ALA A 265 18.00 6.07 0.20
N GLU A 266 17.93 5.89 -1.12
CA GLU A 266 19.04 6.22 -2.02
C GLU A 266 19.32 7.73 -2.08
N LEU A 267 18.28 8.57 -2.04
CA LEU A 267 18.47 10.02 -1.88
C LEU A 267 19.14 10.38 -0.55
N TRP A 268 19.09 9.49 0.45
CA TRP A 268 19.80 9.63 1.71
C TRP A 268 21.27 9.19 1.65
N GLY A 269 21.74 8.73 0.50
CA GLY A 269 23.12 8.25 0.29
C GLY A 269 23.32 6.76 0.54
N LEU A 270 22.24 6.00 0.76
CA LEU A 270 22.34 4.55 0.98
C LEU A 270 22.19 3.76 -0.33
N GLN A 271 22.68 2.52 -0.34
CA GLN A 271 22.61 1.59 -1.46
C GLN A 271 21.63 0.44 -1.16
N CYS A 272 20.61 0.29 -2.01
CA CYS A 272 19.63 -0.79 -1.86
C CYS A 272 20.27 -2.16 -2.12
N LYS A 273 20.11 -3.11 -1.19
CA LYS A 273 20.57 -4.52 -1.34
C LYS A 273 19.45 -5.54 -1.34
N GLY A 274 18.22 -5.14 -1.04
CA GLY A 274 17.08 -6.04 -1.08
C GLY A 274 15.81 -5.42 -0.53
N LEU A 275 14.69 -5.76 -1.16
CA LEU A 275 13.34 -5.40 -0.74
C LEU A 275 12.57 -6.71 -0.54
N GLN A 276 11.84 -6.83 0.55
CA GLN A 276 11.15 -8.07 0.90
C GLN A 276 9.78 -7.78 1.49
N LEU A 277 8.77 -8.54 1.04
CA LEU A 277 7.48 -8.60 1.72
C LEU A 277 7.43 -9.85 2.58
N CYS A 278 6.98 -9.71 3.82
CA CYS A 278 6.59 -10.83 4.65
C CYS A 278 5.07 -10.84 4.79
N HIS A 279 4.44 -11.82 4.15
CA HIS A 279 3.01 -11.89 3.94
C HIS A 279 2.37 -12.94 4.86
N PHE A 280 1.55 -12.47 5.78
CA PHE A 280 0.77 -13.27 6.72
C PHE A 280 -0.61 -13.53 6.14
N ILE A 281 -0.86 -14.80 5.80
CA ILE A 281 -2.19 -15.30 5.43
C ILE A 281 -2.76 -16.03 6.65
N PRO A 282 -4.00 -15.73 7.10
CA PRO A 282 -4.59 -16.39 8.26
C PRO A 282 -4.51 -17.92 8.17
N GLY A 283 -4.09 -18.57 9.25
CA GLY A 283 -3.96 -20.04 9.33
C GLY A 283 -2.82 -20.64 8.51
N ASN A 284 -1.93 -19.83 7.94
CA ASN A 284 -0.79 -20.28 7.15
C ASN A 284 0.51 -19.72 7.70
N THR A 285 1.62 -20.42 7.47
CA THR A 285 2.97 -19.90 7.70
C THR A 285 3.20 -18.65 6.83
N PRO A 286 3.84 -17.59 7.36
CA PRO A 286 4.14 -16.40 6.57
C PRO A 286 4.97 -16.74 5.33
N ARG A 287 4.67 -16.07 4.21
CA ARG A 287 5.39 -16.21 2.94
C ARG A 287 6.31 -15.02 2.72
N LEU A 288 7.55 -15.27 2.32
CA LEU A 288 8.52 -14.23 1.99
C LEU A 288 8.58 -14.03 0.48
N TYR A 289 8.50 -12.78 0.02
CA TYR A 289 8.64 -12.42 -1.38
C TYR A 289 9.81 -11.47 -1.54
N SER A 290 10.81 -11.86 -2.33
CA SER A 290 11.86 -10.95 -2.80
C SER A 290 11.29 -10.03 -3.87
N ILE A 291 11.38 -8.73 -3.64
CA ILE A 291 10.81 -7.71 -4.51
C ILE A 291 11.90 -7.03 -5.32
N GLN A 292 11.68 -6.92 -6.62
CA GLN A 292 12.55 -6.16 -7.50
C GLN A 292 12.36 -4.67 -7.26
N TYR A 293 13.46 -3.94 -7.11
CA TYR A 293 13.42 -2.49 -6.97
C TYR A 293 13.08 -1.83 -8.32
N ASP A 294 11.86 -1.29 -8.43
CA ASP A 294 11.35 -0.64 -9.63
C ASP A 294 11.64 0.87 -9.63
N LYS A 295 12.93 1.21 -9.68
CA LYS A 295 13.41 2.60 -9.64
C LYS A 295 12.81 3.47 -10.76
N LYS A 296 12.74 2.93 -11.97
CA LYS A 296 12.28 3.66 -13.17
C LYS A 296 10.84 4.15 -13.02
N ASN A 297 9.93 3.30 -12.52
CA ASN A 297 8.54 3.72 -12.35
C ASN A 297 8.36 4.67 -11.16
N VAL A 298 9.20 4.57 -10.11
CA VAL A 298 9.22 5.58 -9.03
C VAL A 298 9.64 6.95 -9.55
N GLU A 299 10.68 7.02 -10.38
CA GLU A 299 11.12 8.27 -11.01
C GLU A 299 10.00 8.88 -11.89
N ARG A 300 9.31 8.05 -12.70
CA ARG A 300 8.16 8.49 -13.50
C ARG A 300 7.04 9.04 -12.61
N LEU A 301 6.71 8.35 -11.52
CA LEU A 301 5.68 8.78 -10.57
C LEU A 301 6.03 10.10 -9.87
N PHE A 302 7.29 10.25 -9.45
CA PHE A 302 7.76 11.45 -8.76
C PHE A 302 7.83 12.66 -9.70
N ASN A 303 8.30 12.48 -10.93
CA ASN A 303 8.29 13.52 -11.96
C ASN A 303 6.86 13.97 -12.29
N TRP A 304 5.94 13.02 -12.46
CA TRP A 304 4.52 13.33 -12.67
C TRP A 304 3.94 14.13 -11.50
N LYS A 305 4.22 13.74 -10.26
CA LYS A 305 3.76 14.47 -9.05
C LYS A 305 4.27 15.91 -9.03
N ILE A 306 5.54 16.13 -9.39
CA ILE A 306 6.13 17.47 -9.46
C ILE A 306 5.42 18.30 -10.52
N ASN A 307 5.22 17.75 -11.72
CA ASN A 307 4.59 18.47 -12.84
C ASN A 307 3.13 18.84 -12.56
N LYS A 308 2.35 17.92 -11.97
CA LYS A 308 0.97 18.19 -11.55
C LYS A 308 0.88 19.38 -10.58
N LYS A 309 1.82 19.50 -9.63
CA LYS A 309 1.89 20.65 -8.71
C LYS A 309 2.25 21.97 -9.39
N VAL A 310 2.92 21.95 -10.55
CA VAL A 310 3.24 23.16 -11.32
C VAL A 310 1.98 23.67 -12.02
N GLU A 311 1.19 22.77 -12.59
CA GLU A 311 -0.06 23.10 -13.28
C GLU A 311 -1.13 23.66 -12.33
N ASP A 312 -1.20 23.15 -11.10
CA ASP A 312 -2.17 23.61 -10.08
C ASP A 312 -1.83 24.98 -9.45
N LYS A 313 -0.69 25.61 -9.80
CA LYS A 313 -0.36 26.95 -9.26
C LYS A 313 -1.19 28.03 -9.98
N PRO A 314 -1.93 28.89 -9.27
CA PRO A 314 -2.69 29.96 -9.90
C PRO A 314 -1.74 30.89 -10.64
N VAL A 315 -1.98 31.09 -11.94
CA VAL A 315 -1.31 32.10 -12.74
C VAL A 315 -1.62 33.46 -12.10
N LYS A 316 -0.62 34.09 -11.48
CA LYS A 316 -0.72 35.50 -11.10
C LYS A 316 -0.92 36.28 -12.40
N LYS A 317 -2.16 36.70 -12.68
CA LYS A 317 -2.42 37.74 -13.68
C LYS A 317 -1.65 38.97 -13.24
N LEU A 318 -0.52 39.23 -13.90
CA LEU A 318 0.12 40.53 -13.88
C LEU A 318 -0.93 41.52 -14.39
N GLY A 319 -1.48 42.31 -13.47
CA GLY A 319 -2.40 43.38 -13.80
C GLY A 319 -1.65 44.44 -14.61
N ILE A 320 -1.67 44.31 -15.93
CA ILE A 320 -1.43 45.44 -16.83
C ILE A 320 -2.67 46.30 -16.70
N LYS A 321 -2.57 47.36 -15.88
CA LYS A 321 -3.47 48.51 -15.99
C LYS A 321 -3.16 49.16 -17.33
N ILE A 322 -4.12 49.09 -18.26
CA ILE A 322 -4.19 50.02 -19.40
C ILE A 322 -4.98 51.23 -18.93
#